data_AF-A0A1Z1WSU0-F1
#
_entry.id   AF-A0A1Z1WSU0-F1
#
_cell.length_a   1.000
_cell.length_b   1.000
_cell.length_c   1.000
_cell.angle_alpha   90.00
_cell.angle_beta   90.00
_cell.angle_gamma   90.00
#
_symmetry.space_group_name_H-M   'P 1'
#
loop_
_entity.id
_entity.type
_entity.pdbx_description
1 polymer ?
#
loop_
_entity_poly.entity_id
_entity_poly.type
_entity_poly.pdbx_seq_one_letter_code
_entity_poly.pdbx_strand_id
1 'polypeptide(L)'
;MPWDRLPAHDPTDADRRAPLRPDHGAYIIYTSGSTGRPKGVVVEHRHLINLCHDHHEGLVAPHTTDGGRLKAALSASFSFDTSWEGPLLLALGQEVHLVDEDVRLTRRPSVPKSRTANWTW
;
A
#
# COMPACT_ATOMS: atom_id res chain seq x y z
N MET A 1 -15.84 0.80 -16.22
CA MET A 1 -16.94 -0.10 -15.82
C MET A 1 -17.85 0.68 -14.90
N PRO A 2 -19.15 0.82 -15.19
CA PRO A 2 -20.05 1.50 -14.28
C PRO A 2 -20.26 0.63 -13.02
N TRP A 3 -20.31 1.27 -11.85
CA TRP A 3 -20.30 0.61 -10.53
C TRP A 3 -21.55 -0.21 -10.24
N ASP A 4 -22.64 0.08 -10.95
CA ASP A 4 -23.95 -0.58 -10.89
C ASP A 4 -23.95 -2.04 -11.38
N ARG A 5 -22.89 -2.48 -12.07
CA ARG A 5 -22.74 -3.84 -12.58
C ARG A 5 -21.82 -4.74 -11.74
N LEU A 6 -21.30 -4.23 -10.63
CA LEU A 6 -20.49 -5.05 -9.73
C LEU A 6 -21.38 -5.97 -8.87
N PRO A 7 -20.88 -7.14 -8.46
CA PRO A 7 -21.60 -7.99 -7.52
C PRO A 7 -21.94 -7.24 -6.24
N ALA A 8 -23.13 -7.49 -5.68
CA ALA A 8 -23.57 -6.89 -4.41
C ALA A 8 -22.94 -7.58 -3.18
N HIS A 9 -22.12 -8.61 -3.41
CA HIS A 9 -21.44 -9.41 -2.40
C HIS A 9 -19.93 -9.33 -2.58
N ASP A 10 -19.22 -9.52 -1.47
CA ASP A 10 -17.77 -9.67 -1.51
C ASP A 10 -17.38 -10.94 -2.28
N PRO A 11 -16.26 -10.92 -3.03
CA PRO A 11 -15.82 -12.08 -3.78
C PRO A 11 -15.54 -13.27 -2.86
N THR A 12 -16.16 -14.39 -3.18
CA THR A 12 -16.02 -15.69 -2.50
C THR A 12 -15.23 -16.67 -3.35
N ASP A 13 -14.97 -17.85 -2.79
CA ASP A 13 -14.36 -18.96 -3.52
C ASP A 13 -15.21 -19.41 -4.71
N ALA A 14 -16.54 -19.26 -4.65
CA ALA A 14 -17.46 -19.62 -5.73
C ALA A 14 -17.35 -18.67 -6.95
N ASP A 15 -16.90 -17.43 -6.73
CA ASP A 15 -16.69 -16.45 -7.80
C ASP A 15 -15.38 -16.71 -8.59
N ARG A 16 -14.54 -17.64 -8.11
CA ARG A 16 -13.24 -17.94 -8.72
C ARG A 16 -13.37 -18.94 -9.86
N ARG A 17 -12.69 -18.65 -10.96
CA ARG A 17 -12.60 -19.55 -12.13
C ARG A 17 -11.69 -20.77 -11.90
N ALA A 18 -10.81 -20.71 -10.89
CA ALA A 18 -9.91 -21.77 -10.49
C ALA A 18 -9.43 -21.54 -9.04
N PRO A 19 -8.93 -22.57 -8.34
CA PRO A 19 -8.33 -22.40 -7.03
C PRO A 19 -7.18 -21.38 -7.05
N LEU A 20 -7.09 -20.50 -6.05
CA LEU A 20 -5.95 -19.61 -5.88
C LEU A 20 -4.76 -20.38 -5.33
N ARG A 21 -3.57 -20.15 -5.91
CA ARG A 21 -2.32 -20.74 -5.46
C ARG A 21 -1.31 -19.65 -5.10
N PRO A 22 -0.39 -19.90 -4.16
CA PRO A 22 0.60 -18.89 -3.74
C PRO A 22 1.52 -18.40 -4.86
N ASP A 23 1.71 -19.22 -5.91
CA ASP A 23 2.53 -18.93 -7.11
C ASP A 23 1.79 -18.12 -8.19
N HIS A 24 0.50 -17.82 -8.00
CA HIS A 24 -0.20 -16.91 -8.88
C HIS A 24 0.29 -15.47 -8.70
N GLY A 25 0.33 -14.71 -9.81
CA GLY A 25 0.63 -13.28 -9.77
C GLY A 25 -0.41 -12.49 -8.97
N ALA A 26 0.05 -11.77 -7.95
CA ALA A 26 -0.74 -10.84 -7.15
C ALA A 26 -0.82 -9.45 -7.78
N TYR A 27 0.29 -8.96 -8.36
CA TYR A 27 0.33 -7.68 -9.06
C TYR A 27 1.45 -7.62 -10.10
N ILE A 28 1.35 -6.61 -10.97
CA ILE A 28 2.38 -6.27 -11.95
C ILE A 28 2.67 -4.78 -11.85
N ILE A 29 3.94 -4.43 -11.68
CA ILE A 29 4.42 -3.05 -11.79
C ILE A 29 5.37 -2.93 -12.96
N TYR A 30 5.19 -1.88 -13.76
CA TYR A 30 6.03 -1.61 -14.92
C TYR A 30 7.15 -0.66 -14.56
N THR A 31 8.37 -1.00 -14.97
CA THR A 31 9.55 -0.17 -14.81
C THR A 31 10.06 0.33 -16.16
N SER A 32 10.76 1.46 -16.16
CA SER A 32 11.40 1.97 -17.38
C SER A 32 12.45 0.96 -17.86
N GLY A 33 12.32 0.51 -19.11
CA GLY A 33 13.31 -0.35 -19.74
C GLY A 33 14.41 0.46 -20.40
N SER A 34 15.66 0.02 -20.28
CA SER A 34 16.81 0.61 -20.99
C SER A 34 16.67 0.61 -22.53
N THR A 35 15.77 -0.22 -23.07
CA THR A 35 15.46 -0.33 -24.50
C THR A 35 14.28 0.56 -24.94
N GLY A 36 13.76 1.42 -24.05
CA GLY A 36 12.60 2.27 -24.32
C GLY A 36 11.25 1.57 -24.21
N ARG A 37 11.22 0.25 -23.97
CA ARG A 37 9.99 -0.52 -23.71
C ARG A 37 9.88 -0.87 -22.22
N PRO A 38 8.77 -0.54 -21.55
CA PRO A 38 8.58 -0.90 -20.14
C PRO A 38 8.64 -2.41 -19.90
N LYS A 39 9.22 -2.82 -18.77
CA LYS A 39 9.28 -4.22 -18.33
C LYS A 39 8.29 -4.44 -17.20
N GLY A 40 7.40 -5.42 -17.34
CA GLY A 40 6.47 -5.81 -16.29
C GLY A 40 7.15 -6.73 -15.29
N VAL A 41 7.18 -6.34 -14.02
CA VAL A 41 7.62 -7.18 -12.91
C VAL A 41 6.39 -7.81 -12.29
N VAL A 42 6.25 -9.13 -12.45
CA VAL A 42 5.16 -9.90 -11.85
C VAL A 42 5.58 -10.32 -10.44
N VAL A 43 4.76 -10.00 -9.45
CA VAL A 43 4.97 -10.43 -8.06
C VAL A 43 3.88 -11.39 -7.66
N GLU A 44 4.28 -12.56 -7.17
CA GLU A 44 3.38 -13.63 -6.73
C GLU A 44 2.78 -13.37 -5.35
N HIS A 45 1.63 -13.98 -5.05
CA HIS A 45 0.96 -13.87 -3.75
C HIS A 45 1.89 -14.26 -2.58
N ARG A 46 2.69 -15.31 -2.71
CA ARG A 46 3.62 -15.74 -1.65
C ARG A 46 4.64 -14.67 -1.27
N HIS A 47 5.09 -13.85 -2.22
CA HIS A 47 6.06 -12.78 -1.93
C HIS A 47 5.38 -11.64 -1.16
N LEU A 48 4.14 -11.31 -1.51
CA LEU A 48 3.35 -10.30 -0.80
C LEU A 48 3.00 -10.75 0.63
N ILE A 49 2.68 -12.02 0.83
CA ILE A 49 2.43 -12.59 2.17
C ILE A 49 3.71 -12.62 3.00
N ASN A 50 4.87 -12.92 2.40
CA ASN A 50 6.15 -12.81 3.10
C ASN A 50 6.42 -11.37 3.58
N LEU A 51 6.12 -10.37 2.75
CA LEU A 51 6.21 -8.95 3.14
C LEU A 51 5.21 -8.60 4.26
N CYS A 52 4.00 -9.17 4.22
CA CYS A 52 3.00 -8.99 5.27
C CYS A 52 3.50 -9.53 6.63
N HIS A 53 4.13 -10.71 6.64
CA HIS A 53 4.74 -11.27 7.85
C HIS A 53 5.87 -10.40 8.38
N ASP A 54 6.76 -9.92 7.51
CA ASP A 54 7.84 -9.01 7.90
C ASP A 54 7.30 -7.73 8.57
N HIS A 55 6.27 -7.12 7.99
CA HIS A 55 5.62 -5.94 8.57
C HIS A 55 4.90 -6.23 9.88
N HIS A 56 4.22 -7.38 9.98
CA HIS A 56 3.59 -7.78 11.23
C HIS A 56 4.60 -7.89 12.36
N GLU A 57 5.68 -8.65 12.15
CA GLU A 57 6.69 -8.93 13.18
C GLU A 57 7.58 -7.72 13.47
N GLY A 58 8.04 -7.02 12.43
CA GLY A 58 9.03 -5.96 12.54
C GLY A 58 8.46 -4.58 12.87
N LEU A 59 7.23 -4.30 12.46
CA LEU A 59 6.63 -2.97 12.57
C LEU A 59 5.37 -2.95 13.43
N VAL A 60 4.41 -3.84 13.19
CA VAL A 60 3.09 -3.78 13.85
C VAL A 60 3.15 -4.32 15.27
N ALA A 61 3.47 -5.60 15.45
CA ALA A 61 3.42 -6.28 16.74
C ALA A 61 4.20 -5.56 17.87
N PRO A 62 5.39 -4.99 17.62
CA PRO A 62 6.13 -4.26 18.66
C PRO A 62 5.45 -2.96 19.13
N HIS A 63 4.58 -2.36 18.31
CA HIS A 63 4.00 -1.03 18.55
C HIS A 63 2.48 -1.05 18.83
N THR A 64 1.87 -2.23 18.90
CA THR A 64 0.43 -2.39 19.14
C THR A 64 0.12 -3.32 20.31
N THR A 65 1.07 -3.52 21.23
CA THR A 65 0.93 -4.43 22.39
C THR A 65 -0.18 -4.01 23.36
N ASP A 66 -0.49 -2.73 23.38
CA ASP A 66 -1.55 -2.06 24.13
C ASP A 66 -2.89 -2.02 23.39
N GLY A 67 -3.01 -2.72 22.26
CA GLY A 67 -4.22 -2.75 21.43
C GLY A 67 -4.42 -1.49 20.59
N GLY A 68 -3.42 -0.61 20.54
CA GLY A 68 -3.39 0.55 19.65
C GLY A 68 -3.31 0.17 18.17
N ARG A 69 -3.46 1.17 17.30
CA ARG A 69 -3.24 1.04 15.86
C ARG A 69 -2.20 2.05 15.41
N LEU A 70 -1.32 1.60 14.53
CA LEU A 70 -0.45 2.48 13.77
C LEU A 70 -1.29 3.32 12.80
N LYS A 71 -0.86 4.57 12.61
CA LYS A 71 -1.44 5.49 11.63
C LYS A 71 -0.40 5.76 10.55
N ALA A 72 -0.69 5.32 9.34
CA ALA A 72 0.21 5.47 8.20
C ALA A 72 -0.45 6.30 7.10
N ALA A 73 0.33 7.15 6.43
CA ALA A 73 -0.12 7.89 5.26
C ALA A 73 0.26 7.11 3.99
N LEU A 74 -0.72 6.79 3.15
CA LEU A 74 -0.47 6.27 1.81
C LEU A 74 -0.03 7.45 0.93
N SER A 75 1.29 7.62 0.82
CA SER A 75 1.92 8.72 0.08
C SER A 75 2.65 8.26 -1.18
N ALA A 76 2.84 6.96 -1.39
CA ALA A 76 3.41 6.44 -2.63
C ALA A 76 2.31 6.33 -3.72
N SER A 77 2.68 6.58 -4.98
CA SER A 77 1.78 6.30 -6.11
C SER A 77 1.59 4.80 -6.25
N PHE A 78 0.37 4.36 -6.59
CA PHE A 78 0.03 2.96 -6.87
C PHE A 78 0.83 2.31 -8.01
N SER A 79 1.58 3.10 -8.79
CA SER A 79 2.49 2.58 -9.82
C SER A 79 3.89 2.23 -9.28
N PHE A 80 4.16 2.48 -7.99
CA PHE A 80 5.41 2.10 -7.31
C PHE A 80 5.13 1.00 -6.28
N ASP A 81 6.10 0.11 -6.08
CA ASP A 81 5.99 -1.05 -5.19
C ASP A 81 5.74 -0.66 -3.73
N THR A 82 6.34 0.43 -3.27
CA THR A 82 6.16 0.99 -1.91
C THR A 82 4.70 1.35 -1.61
N SER A 83 3.84 1.49 -2.62
CA SER A 83 2.40 1.70 -2.38
C SER A 83 1.71 0.54 -1.69
N TRP A 84 2.30 -0.67 -1.70
CA TRP A 84 1.76 -1.83 -1.00
C TRP A 84 1.83 -1.71 0.53
N GLU A 85 2.64 -0.81 1.08
CA GLU A 85 2.73 -0.58 2.52
C GLU A 85 1.39 -0.19 3.15
N GLY A 86 0.66 0.73 2.52
CA GLY A 86 -0.66 1.14 2.98
C GLY A 86 -1.66 -0.03 3.01
N PRO A 87 -1.97 -0.69 1.87
CA PRO A 87 -2.85 -1.84 1.82
C PRO A 87 -2.46 -2.97 2.78
N LEU A 88 -1.16 -3.26 2.96
CA LEU A 88 -0.70 -4.27 3.91
C LEU A 88 -0.99 -3.88 5.35
N LEU A 89 -0.68 -2.64 5.74
CA LEU A 89 -1.00 -2.13 7.08
C LEU A 89 -2.51 -2.14 7.34
N LEU A 90 -3.33 -1.79 6.34
CA LEU A 90 -4.79 -1.90 6.43
C LEU A 90 -5.23 -3.36 6.65
N ALA A 91 -4.67 -4.31 5.89
CA ALA A 91 -4.95 -5.74 6.04
C ALA A 91 -4.52 -6.29 7.42
N LEU A 92 -3.49 -5.71 8.02
CA LEU A 92 -3.03 -5.98 9.39
C LEU A 92 -3.84 -5.22 10.45
N GLY A 93 -4.96 -4.58 10.09
CA GLY A 93 -5.87 -3.90 11.01
C GLY A 93 -5.44 -2.50 11.43
N GLN A 94 -4.41 -1.94 10.79
CA GLN A 94 -3.90 -0.60 11.08
C GLN A 94 -4.73 0.48 10.36
N GLU A 95 -4.51 1.74 10.73
CA GLU A 95 -5.21 2.89 10.17
C GLU A 95 -4.39 3.52 9.04
N VAL A 96 -5.00 3.66 7.86
CA VAL A 96 -4.35 4.20 6.66
C VAL A 96 -5.07 5.45 6.19
N HIS A 97 -4.32 6.54 6.10
CA HIS A 97 -4.81 7.85 5.64
C HIS A 97 -4.43 8.02 4.17
N LEU A 98 -5.42 8.20 3.31
CA LEU A 98 -5.20 8.50 1.90
C LEU A 98 -4.77 9.96 1.76
N VAL A 99 -3.62 10.19 1.14
CA VAL A 99 -3.15 11.53 0.82
C VAL A 99 -3.62 11.88 -0.59
N ASP A 100 -4.32 13.00 -0.71
CA ASP A 100 -4.74 13.52 -2.01
C ASP A 100 -3.52 13.85 -2.89
N GLU A 101 -3.66 13.66 -4.21
CA GLU A 101 -2.56 13.86 -5.15
C GLU A 101 -2.03 15.31 -5.13
N ASP A 102 -2.91 16.29 -4.94
CA ASP A 102 -2.51 17.69 -4.84
C ASP A 102 -1.67 17.92 -3.58
N VAL A 103 -2.05 17.30 -2.46
CA VAL A 103 -1.28 17.36 -1.21
C VAL A 103 0.07 16.67 -1.36
N ARG A 104 0.12 15.55 -2.09
CA ARG A 104 1.35 14.79 -2.35
C ARG A 104 2.35 15.58 -3.20
N LEU A 105 1.88 16.28 -4.22
CA LEU A 105 2.73 17.03 -5.16
C LEU A 105 3.04 18.46 -4.69
N THR A 106 2.27 19.00 -3.74
CA THR A 106 2.48 20.35 -3.22
C THR A 106 3.73 20.39 -2.34
N ARG A 107 4.81 20.95 -2.89
CA ARG A 107 5.94 21.42 -2.10
C ARG A 107 5.48 22.61 -1.27
N ARG A 108 5.50 22.52 0.07
CA ARG A 108 5.36 23.73 0.92
C ARG A 108 6.32 24.80 0.38
N PRO A 109 5.89 26.06 0.17
CA PRO A 109 6.84 27.14 -0.09
C PRO A 109 7.87 27.12 1.04
N SER A 110 9.14 27.23 0.66
CA SER A 110 10.28 27.19 1.57
C SER A 110 9.99 28.08 2.77
N VAL A 111 9.79 27.47 3.95
CA VAL A 111 9.73 28.23 5.20
C VAL A 111 11.10 28.88 5.37
N PRO A 112 11.21 30.21 5.45
CA PRO A 112 12.47 30.85 5.78
C PRO A 112 12.98 30.25 7.09
N LYS A 113 14.27 29.91 7.14
CA LYS A 113 14.95 29.21 8.25
C LYS A 113 14.96 29.97 9.60
N SER A 114 14.12 30.98 9.78
CA SER A 114 14.00 31.80 10.98
C SER A 114 12.56 31.82 11.47
N ARG A 115 12.18 30.76 12.22
CA ARG A 115 11.31 30.84 13.40
C ARG A 115 11.13 29.44 13.96
N THR A 116 11.61 29.27 15.18
CA THR A 116 11.49 28.11 16.05
C THR A 116 10.06 27.57 16.01
N ALA A 117 9.87 26.40 15.44
CA ALA A 117 8.61 25.67 15.53
C ALA A 117 8.70 24.78 16.78
N ASN A 118 8.01 25.20 17.84
CA ASN A 118 7.75 24.35 19.00
C ASN A 118 6.76 23.27 18.58
N TRP A 119 7.22 22.03 18.54
CA TRP A 119 6.37 20.85 18.41
C TRP A 119 6.21 20.24 19.79
N THR A 120 5.03 20.38 20.38
CA THR A 120 4.62 19.65 21.58
C THR A 120 3.61 18.59 21.16
N TRP A 121 3.93 17.33 21.44
CA TRP A 121 2.96 16.23 21.51
C TRP A 121 2.08 16.41 22.76
#